data_AF-A0A832U0G4-F1
#
_entry.id   AF-A0A832U0G4-F1
#
_cell.length_a   1.000
_cell.length_b   1.000
_cell.length_c   1.000
_cell.angle_alpha   90.00
_cell.angle_beta   90.00
_cell.angle_gamma   90.00
#
_symmetry.space_group_name_H-M   'P 1'
#
loop_
_entity.id
_entity.type
_entity.pdbx_description
1 polymer ?
#
loop_
_entity_poly.entity_id
_entity_poly.type
_entity_poly.pdbx_seq_one_letter_code
_entity_poly.pdbx_strand_id
1 'polypeptide(L)' 'MAKPIELGLVLEGEDAREFWENEKKPATKQQIEMFKRARKLASTVRL' A
#
# COMPACT_ATOMS: atom_id res chain seq x y z
N MET A 1 7.63 -11.22 -6.76
CA MET A 1 7.61 -9.85 -6.21
C MET A 1 9.04 -9.52 -5.83
N ALA A 2 9.67 -8.53 -6.48
CA ALA A 2 11.01 -8.09 -6.12
C ALA A 2 11.01 -7.61 -4.67
N LYS A 3 12.05 -7.94 -3.91
CA LYS A 3 12.11 -7.56 -2.49
C LYS A 3 12.30 -6.03 -2.42
N PRO A 4 11.68 -5.31 -1.46
CA PRO A 4 11.77 -3.84 -1.36
C PRO A 4 13.21 -3.31 -1.39
N ILE A 5 14.15 -4.08 -0.83
CA ILE A 5 15.59 -3.82 -0.80
C ILE A 5 16.19 -3.76 -2.21
N GLU A 6 15.71 -4.59 -3.14
CA GLU A 6 16.20 -4.69 -4.53
C GLU A 6 15.77 -3.50 -5.39
N LEU A 7 14.77 -2.72 -4.95
CA LEU A 7 14.29 -1.51 -5.63
C LEU A 7 14.91 -0.22 -5.06
N GLY A 8 15.82 -0.32 -4.07
CA GLY A 8 16.37 0.84 -3.37
C GLY A 8 15.34 1.62 -2.55
N LEU A 9 14.13 1.08 -2.39
CA LEU A 9 13.05 1.67 -1.60
C LEU A 9 13.20 1.21 -0.15
N VAL A 10 14.26 1.69 0.50
CA VAL A 10 14.44 1.51 1.94
C VAL A 10 13.74 2.68 2.62
N LEU A 11 12.63 2.38 3.30
CA LEU A 11 12.03 3.30 4.25
C LEU A 11 12.87 3.24 5.53
N GLU A 12 13.45 4.38 5.91
CA GLU A 12 14.22 4.54 7.15
C GLU A 12 13.63 5.67 8.00
N GLY A 13 14.08 5.80 9.24
CA GLY A 13 13.68 6.90 10.12
C GLY A 13 12.21 6.86 10.56
N GLU A 14 11.61 8.03 10.73
CA GLU A 14 10.25 8.18 11.25
C GLU A 14 9.20 7.62 10.30
N ASP A 15 9.38 7.80 8.98
CA ASP A 15 8.48 7.28 7.94
C ASP A 15 8.40 5.74 7.99
N ALA A 16 9.53 5.07 8.24
CA ALA A 16 9.55 3.62 8.41
C ALA A 16 8.75 3.22 9.66
N ARG A 17 8.96 3.91 10.78
CA ARG A 17 8.24 3.63 12.04
C ARG A 17 6.74 3.81 11.84
N GLU A 18 6.33 4.91 11.21
CA GLU A 18 4.92 5.21 10.95
C GLU A 18 4.30 4.16 10.02
N PHE A 19 5.02 3.75 8.97
CA PHE A 19 4.58 2.68 8.07
C PHE A 19 4.30 1.38 8.83
N TRP A 20 5.24 0.92 9.65
CA TRP A 20 5.08 -0.31 10.45
C TRP A 20 3.99 -0.20 11.52
N GLU A 21 3.80 0.98 12.12
CA GLU A 21 2.71 1.22 13.06
C GLU A 21 1.35 1.20 12.37
N ASN A 22 1.26 1.72 11.15
CA ASN A 22 0.04 1.71 10.36
C ASN A 22 -0.26 0.33 9.77
N GLU A 23 0.74 -0.46 9.40
CA GLU A 23 0.55 -1.84 8.93
C GLU A 23 -0.10 -2.73 10.01
N LYS A 24 0.22 -2.50 11.29
CA LYS A 24 -0.37 -3.23 12.42
C LYS A 24 -1.82 -2.85 12.71
N LYS A 25 -2.34 -1.77 12.11
CA LYS A 25 -3.70 -1.30 12.32
C LYS A 25 -4.63 -1.87 11.26
N PRO A 26 -5.88 -2.22 11.62
CA PRO A 26 -6.86 -2.63 10.64
C PRO A 26 -7.14 -1.49 9.65
N ALA A 27 -7.31 -1.84 8.38
CA ALA A 27 -7.66 -0.87 7.35
C ALA A 27 -8.98 -0.15 7.70
N THR A 28 -9.02 1.16 7.51
CA THR A 28 -10.23 1.95 7.73
C THR A 28 -11.26 1.67 6.63
N LYS A 29 -12.54 1.94 6.92
CA LYS A 29 -13.62 1.79 5.92
C LYS A 29 -13.36 2.58 4.64
N GLN A 30 -12.80 3.79 4.76
CA GLN A 30 -12.44 4.64 3.63
C GLN A 30 -11.31 4.03 2.79
N GLN A 31 -10.26 3.50 3.43
CA GLN A 31 -9.18 2.80 2.74
C GLN A 31 -9.71 1.57 1.99
N ILE A 32 -10.57 0.77 2.63
CA ILE A 32 -11.20 -0.39 1.99
C ILE A 32 -12.01 0.03 0.75
N GLU A 33 -12.78 1.11 0.84
CA GLU A 33 -13.56 1.62 -0.30
C GLU A 33 -12.65 2.12 -1.43
N MET A 34 -11.57 2.83 -1.09
CA MET A 34 -10.56 3.26 -2.03
C MET A 34 -9.96 2.07 -2.80
N PHE A 35 -9.55 1.00 -2.10
CA PHE A 35 -9.02 -0.20 -2.73
C PHE A 35 -10.05 -0.91 -3.63
N LYS A 36 -11.33 -0.94 -3.24
CA LYS A 36 -12.40 -1.48 -4.09
C LYS A 36 -12.53 -0.69 -5.41
N ARG A 37 -12.49 0.65 -5.34
CA ARG A 37 -12.56 1.53 -6.52
C ARG A 37 -11.33 1.34 -7.41
N ALA A 38 -10.13 1.31 -6.84
CA ALA A 38 -8.89 1.09 -7.57
C ALA A 38 -8.88 -0.25 -8.31
N ARG A 39 -9.35 -1.33 -7.67
CA ARG A 39 -9.48 -2.65 -8.30
C ARG A 39 -10.44 -2.61 -9.49
N LYS A 40 -11.56 -1.90 -9.36
CA LYS A 40 -12.52 -1.70 -10.46
C LYS A 40 -11.86 -0.98 -11.65
N LEU A 41 -11.18 0.13 -11.39
CA LEU A 41 -10.44 0.87 -12.44
C LEU A 41 -9.37 0.01 -13.12
N ALA A 42 -8.55 -0.70 -12.35
CA ALA A 42 -7.51 -1.57 -12.89
C ALA A 42 -8.08 -2.71 -13.76
N SER A 43 -9.26 -3.23 -13.42
CA SER A 43 -9.96 -4.22 -14.25
C SER A 43 -10.53 -3.64 -15.54
N THR A 44 -10.88 -2.35 -15.56
CA THR A 44 -11.38 -1.64 -16.74
C THR A 44 -10.25 -1.24 -17.70
N VAL A 45 -9.06 -0.91 -17.18
CA VAL A 45 -7.89 -0.49 -17.97
C VAL A 45 -7.14 -1.67 -18.62
N ARG A 46 -7.48 -2.92 -18.28
CA ARG A 46 -6.87 -4.14 -18.87
C ARG A 46 -7.45 -4.56 -20.24
N LEU A 47 -8.09 -3.65 -20.97
CA LEU A 47 -8.47 -3.81 -22.38
C LEU A 47 -7.32 -3.37 -23.31
#